data_AF-A0A949UD27-F1
#
_entry.id   AF-A0A949UD27-F1
#
_cell.length_a   1.000
_cell.length_b   1.000
_cell.length_c   1.000
_cell.angle_alpha   90.00
_cell.angle_beta   90.00
_cell.angle_gamma   90.00
#
_symmetry.space_group_name_H-M   'P 1'
#
loop_
_entity.id
_entity.type
_entity.pdbx_description
1 polymer ?
#
loop_
_entity_poly.entity_id
_entity_poly.type
_entity_poly.pdbx_seq_one_letter_code
_entity_poly.pdbx_strand_id
1 'polypeptide(L)'
;MLAEALRDSRARTERVTRGLRGERLLGPRLAIVNPPLWEIGHVGWFQERWCLRFRPGAAALGPSFLENADRLYDSSAVAHDTRWHLPLPSLERTRAYL
;
A
#
# COMPACT_ATOMS: atom_id res chain seq x y z
N MET A 1 -4.93 23.68 1.14
CA MET A 1 -5.69 23.14 -0.03
C MET A 1 -5.58 21.60 -0.06
N LEU A 2 -6.52 20.85 -0.65
CA LEU A 2 -6.47 19.36 -0.66
C LEU A 2 -5.21 18.78 -1.29
N ALA A 3 -4.77 19.32 -2.43
CA ALA A 3 -3.56 18.86 -3.12
C ALA A 3 -2.29 19.00 -2.27
N GLU A 4 -2.22 20.05 -1.45
CA GLU A 4 -1.13 20.27 -0.51
C GLU A 4 -1.17 19.26 0.64
N ALA A 5 -2.35 19.02 1.22
CA ALA A 5 -2.52 18.00 2.26
C ALA A 5 -2.14 16.59 1.78
N LEU A 6 -2.41 16.24 0.52
CA LEU A 6 -1.99 14.97 -0.06
C LEU A 6 -0.45 14.88 -0.22
N ARG A 7 0.20 15.96 -0.65
CA ARG A 7 1.67 16.03 -0.73
C ARG A 7 2.31 15.96 0.66
N ASP A 8 1.75 16.63 1.65
CA ASP A 8 2.24 16.59 3.03
C ASP A 8 2.07 15.19 3.64
N SER A 9 0.93 14.54 3.38
CA SER A 9 0.69 13.15 3.79
C SER A 9 1.74 12.21 3.19
N ARG A 10 2.06 12.36 1.89
CA ARG A 10 3.12 11.59 1.24
C ARG A 10 4.49 11.81 1.88
N ALA A 11 4.89 13.07 2.05
CA ALA A 11 6.16 13.43 2.67
C ALA A 11 6.26 12.91 4.12
N ARG A 12 5.13 12.86 4.85
CA ARG A 12 5.07 12.27 6.20
C ARG A 12 5.26 10.76 6.15
N THR A 13 4.55 10.04 5.26
CA THR A 13 4.69 8.59 5.07
C THR A 13 6.14 8.21 4.76
N GLU A 14 6.80 8.92 3.85
CA GLU A 14 8.22 8.70 3.53
C GLU A 14 9.13 8.94 4.74
N ARG A 15 8.88 10.00 5.51
CA ARG A 15 9.69 10.35 6.68
C ARG A 15 9.60 9.30 7.78
N VAL A 16 8.39 8.84 8.11
CA VAL A 16 8.18 7.87 9.20
C VAL A 16 8.63 6.46 8.82
N THR A 17 8.69 6.14 7.52
CA THR A 17 9.12 4.83 7.01
C THR A 17 10.58 4.80 6.56
N ARG A 18 11.30 5.94 6.58
CA ARG A 18 12.66 6.07 6.04
C ARG A 18 13.63 5.02 6.58
N GLY A 19 13.56 4.74 7.88
CA GLY A 19 14.47 3.82 8.57
C GLY A 19 14.10 2.34 8.50
N LEU A 20 13.03 1.96 7.80
CA LEU A 20 12.65 0.55 7.64
C LEU A 20 13.66 -0.18 6.75
N ARG A 21 14.14 -1.33 7.22
CA ARG A 21 15.15 -2.16 6.56
C ARG A 21 15.19 -3.54 7.21
N GLY A 22 15.67 -4.54 6.45
CA GLY A 22 15.82 -5.92 6.92
C GLY A 22 14.51 -6.48 7.49
N GLU A 23 14.61 -7.21 8.61
CA GLU A 23 13.46 -7.85 9.26
C GLU A 23 12.36 -6.88 9.68
N ARG A 24 12.68 -5.59 9.91
CA ARG A 24 11.68 -4.57 10.26
C ARG A 24 10.69 -4.27 9.13
N LEU A 25 10.97 -4.70 7.90
CA LEU A 25 10.04 -4.57 6.77
C LEU A 25 8.78 -5.40 6.98
N LEU A 26 8.90 -6.55 7.62
CA LEU A 26 7.76 -7.41 7.94
C LEU A 26 7.40 -7.34 9.43
N GLY A 27 8.38 -7.25 10.31
CA GLY A 27 8.16 -7.24 11.76
C GLY A 27 7.49 -8.53 12.28
N PRO A 28 7.17 -8.60 13.57
CA PRO A 28 6.48 -9.76 14.14
C PRO A 28 5.04 -9.85 13.64
N ARG A 29 4.55 -11.08 13.45
CA ARG A 29 3.13 -11.31 13.18
C ARG A 29 2.33 -11.25 14.48
N LEU A 30 1.64 -10.14 14.71
CA LEU A 30 0.71 -9.93 15.82
C LEU A 30 -0.69 -9.69 15.25
N ALA A 31 -1.74 -10.08 15.98
CA ALA A 31 -3.13 -9.94 15.53
C ALA A 31 -3.60 -8.48 15.33
N ILE A 32 -2.80 -7.50 15.75
CA ILE A 32 -3.17 -6.08 15.84
C ILE A 32 -2.33 -5.15 14.97
N VAL A 33 -1.37 -5.68 14.19
CA VAL A 33 -0.50 -4.87 13.33
C VAL A 33 -0.45 -5.47 11.93
N ASN A 34 -0.15 -4.66 10.92
CA ASN A 34 0.21 -5.17 9.60
C ASN A 34 1.73 -5.16 9.41
N PRO A 35 2.29 -5.97 8.50
CA PRO A 35 3.70 -5.86 8.16
C PRO A 35 3.96 -4.47 7.53
N PRO A 36 4.97 -3.70 8.00
CA PRO A 36 5.19 -2.33 7.53
C PRO A 36 5.32 -2.19 6.01
N LEU A 37 5.96 -3.14 5.33
CA LEU A 37 6.08 -3.13 3.87
C LEU A 37 4.72 -3.25 3.16
N TRP A 38 3.83 -4.09 3.70
CA TRP A 38 2.47 -4.24 3.18
C TRP A 38 1.67 -2.95 3.37
N GLU A 39 1.76 -2.33 4.55
CA GLU A 39 1.03 -1.10 4.87
C GLU A 39 1.42 0.05 3.95
N ILE A 40 2.71 0.20 3.63
CA ILE A 40 3.18 1.23 2.69
C ILE A 40 2.56 1.00 1.31
N GLY A 41 2.63 -0.22 0.79
CA GLY A 41 2.04 -0.55 -0.51
C GLY A 41 0.51 -0.37 -0.50
N HIS A 42 -0.15 -0.72 0.59
CA HIS A 42 -1.58 -0.52 0.79
C HIS A 42 -1.99 0.96 0.73
N VAL A 43 -1.21 1.87 1.33
CA VAL A 43 -1.47 3.32 1.22
C VAL A 43 -1.44 3.79 -0.24
N GLY A 44 -0.44 3.37 -1.02
CA GLY A 44 -0.36 3.68 -2.45
C GLY A 44 -1.53 3.10 -3.23
N TRP A 45 -1.84 1.82 -3.01
CA TRP A 45 -2.98 1.14 -3.62
C TRP A 45 -4.31 1.80 -3.27
N PHE A 46 -4.52 2.22 -2.03
CA PHE A 46 -5.77 2.86 -1.61
C PHE A 46 -5.95 4.19 -2.35
N GLN A 47 -4.89 4.99 -2.43
CA GLN A 47 -4.92 6.25 -3.17
C GLN A 47 -5.19 6.01 -4.66
N GLU A 48 -4.51 5.06 -5.29
CA GLU A 48 -4.72 4.72 -6.70
C GLU A 48 -6.16 4.22 -6.94
N ARG A 49 -6.63 3.28 -6.11
CA ARG A 49 -7.97 2.68 -6.23
C ARG A 49 -9.05 3.75 -6.25
N TRP A 50 -9.05 4.65 -5.28
CA TRP A 50 -10.16 5.59 -5.11
C TRP A 50 -10.02 6.86 -5.94
N CYS A 51 -8.80 7.32 -6.18
CA CYS A 51 -8.59 8.58 -6.90
C CYS A 51 -8.40 8.38 -8.42
N LEU A 52 -7.87 7.24 -8.87
CA LEU A 52 -7.48 7.04 -10.27
C LEU A 52 -8.29 5.94 -10.97
N ARG A 53 -8.59 4.86 -10.27
CA ARG A 53 -9.22 3.66 -10.86
C ARG A 53 -10.73 3.62 -10.68
N PHE A 54 -11.25 4.11 -9.56
CA PHE A 54 -12.68 4.15 -9.28
C PHE A 54 -13.36 5.21 -10.13
N ARG A 55 -14.44 4.81 -10.81
CA ARG A 55 -15.27 5.69 -11.65
C ARG A 55 -16.74 5.42 -11.30
N PRO A 56 -17.49 6.43 -10.83
CA PRO A 56 -18.92 6.27 -10.57
C PRO A 56 -19.65 5.71 -11.79
N GLY A 57 -20.43 4.64 -11.61
CA GLY A 57 -21.19 4.00 -12.69
C GLY A 57 -20.40 3.03 -13.59
N ALA A 58 -19.09 2.86 -13.39
CA ALA A 58 -18.33 1.85 -14.12
C ALA A 58 -18.56 0.45 -13.54
N ALA A 59 -18.63 -0.56 -14.43
CA ALA A 59 -18.82 -1.96 -14.05
C ALA A 59 -17.57 -2.59 -13.39
N ALA A 60 -16.39 -1.99 -13.57
CA ALA A 60 -15.13 -2.45 -13.02
C ALA A 60 -14.19 -1.28 -12.75
N LEU A 61 -13.16 -1.52 -11.92
CA LEU A 61 -12.07 -0.57 -11.70
C LEU A 61 -11.19 -0.45 -12.95
N GLY A 62 -10.61 0.74 -13.14
CA GLY A 62 -9.51 0.92 -14.09
C GLY A 62 -8.29 0.04 -13.77
N PRO A 63 -7.36 -0.09 -14.73
CA PRO A 63 -6.13 -0.86 -14.53
C PRO A 63 -5.27 -0.27 -13.40
N SER A 64 -4.48 -1.13 -12.77
CA SER A 64 -3.48 -0.76 -11.77
C SER A 64 -2.11 -0.57 -12.43
N PHE A 65 -1.31 0.36 -11.92
CA PHE A 65 0.10 0.54 -12.29
C PHE A 65 0.97 -0.62 -11.83
N LEU A 66 0.61 -1.23 -10.70
CA LEU A 66 1.27 -2.42 -10.18
C LEU A 66 0.45 -3.66 -10.54
N GLU A 67 1.10 -4.65 -11.16
CA GLU A 67 0.50 -5.94 -11.45
C GLU A 67 0.04 -6.63 -10.15
N ASN A 68 -1.13 -7.25 -10.18
CA ASN A 68 -1.72 -7.97 -9.03
C ASN A 68 -1.94 -7.11 -7.77
N ALA A 69 -1.95 -5.77 -7.87
CA ALA A 69 -2.06 -4.88 -6.71
C ALA A 69 -3.27 -5.20 -5.81
N ASP A 70 -4.43 -5.52 -6.40
CA ASP A 70 -5.63 -5.89 -5.61
C ASP A 70 -5.43 -7.18 -4.81
N ARG A 71 -4.71 -8.17 -5.37
CA ARG A 71 -4.37 -9.42 -4.67
C ARG A 71 -3.32 -9.23 -3.58
N LEU A 72 -2.54 -8.15 -3.67
CA LEU A 72 -1.53 -7.81 -2.68
C LEU A 72 -2.12 -6.94 -1.56
N TYR A 73 -2.96 -5.96 -1.88
CA TYR A 73 -3.25 -4.84 -0.99
C TYR A 73 -4.72 -4.59 -0.70
N ASP A 74 -5.67 -5.30 -1.33
CA ASP A 74 -7.08 -5.14 -0.98
C ASP A 74 -7.34 -5.71 0.41
N SER A 75 -7.38 -4.83 1.42
CA SER A 75 -7.58 -5.20 2.82
C SER A 75 -8.87 -5.98 3.09
N SER A 76 -9.87 -5.90 2.19
CA SER A 76 -11.12 -6.63 2.30
C SER A 76 -11.03 -8.07 1.76
N ALA A 77 -10.09 -8.33 0.84
CA ALA A 77 -9.89 -9.64 0.22
C ALA A 77 -8.66 -10.38 0.79
N VAL A 78 -7.63 -9.64 1.19
CA VAL A 78 -6.37 -10.18 1.69
C VAL A 78 -6.48 -10.41 3.20
N ALA A 79 -6.62 -11.69 3.57
CA ALA A 79 -6.64 -12.13 4.96
C ALA A 79 -5.39 -11.64 5.72
N HIS A 80 -5.59 -11.14 6.94
CA HIS A 80 -4.52 -10.58 7.77
C HIS A 80 -3.31 -11.52 7.91
N ASP A 81 -3.56 -12.79 8.21
CA ASP A 81 -2.52 -13.76 8.54
C ASP A 81 -1.62 -14.13 7.36
N THR A 82 -2.02 -13.81 6.13
CA THR A 82 -1.24 -14.07 4.90
C THR A 82 -0.32 -12.92 4.53
N ARG A 83 -0.50 -11.72 5.09
CA ARG A 83 0.19 -10.48 4.68
C ARG A 83 1.71 -10.55 4.79
N TRP A 84 2.25 -11.39 5.68
CA TRP A 84 3.69 -11.63 5.84
C TRP A 84 4.31 -12.53 4.78
N HIS A 85 3.49 -13.29 4.05
CA HIS A 85 3.92 -14.31 3.09
C HIS A 85 3.59 -13.96 1.64
N LEU A 86 2.95 -12.80 1.41
CA LEU A 86 2.66 -12.33 0.08
C LEU A 86 3.96 -12.02 -0.68
N PRO A 87 3.97 -12.18 -2.01
CA PRO A 87 5.10 -11.80 -2.86
C PRO A 87 5.15 -10.26 -3.01
N LEU A 88 5.40 -9.56 -1.91
CA LEU A 88 5.43 -8.10 -1.88
C LEU A 88 6.61 -7.57 -2.72
N PRO A 89 6.43 -6.46 -3.45
CA PRO A 89 7.53 -5.74 -4.06
C PRO A 89 8.57 -5.34 -3.00
N SER A 90 9.82 -5.14 -3.43
CA SER A 90 10.86 -4.57 -2.56
C SER A 90 10.41 -3.22 -2.00
N LEU A 91 11.03 -2.77 -0.89
CA LEU A 91 10.76 -1.43 -0.34
C LEU A 91 10.98 -0.33 -1.39
N GLU A 92 12.01 -0.48 -2.24
CA GLU A 92 12.29 0.45 -3.34
C GLU A 92 11.15 0.48 -4.37
N ARG A 93 10.72 -0.68 -4.87
CA ARG A 93 9.60 -0.78 -5.81
C ARG A 93 8.28 -0.29 -5.20
N THR A 94 8.07 -0.56 -3.92
CA THR A 94 6.90 -0.07 -3.18
C THR A 94 6.92 1.46 -3.09
N ARG A 95 8.07 2.07 -2.81
CA ARG A 95 8.23 3.54 -2.82
C ARG A 95 8.05 4.15 -4.20
N ALA A 96 8.49 3.46 -5.25
CA ALA A 96 8.29 3.91 -6.63
C ALA A 96 6.83 3.82 -7.09
N TYR A 97 6.03 2.95 -6.48
CA TYR A 97 4.59 2.83 -6.76
C TYR A 97 3.74 3.88 -6.04
N LEU A 98 4.24 4.45 -4.93
CA LEU A 98 3.58 5.54 -4.24
C LEU A 98 3.49 6.76 -5.16
#